data_AF-A0A8B8CHA6-F1
#
_entry.id   AF-A0A8B8CHA6-F1
#
_cell.length_a   1.000
_cell.length_b   1.000
_cell.length_c   1.000
_cell.angle_alpha   90.00
_cell.angle_beta   90.00
_cell.angle_gamma   90.00
#
_symmetry.space_group_name_H-M   'P 1'
#
loop_
_entity.id
_entity.type
_entity.pdbx_description
1 polymer ?
#
loop_
_entity_poly.entity_id
_entity_poly.type
_entity_poly.pdbx_seq_one_letter_code
_entity_poly.pdbx_strand_id
1 'polypeptide(L)'
;MTEENMNENTCNSLEGLSAKDLLKRFHILQGERVETYSLFEEGFQAYLNGAPNYNFPMYRQLVHEITQTFSKISQDIIFIVNELEEKHHLTSVSSIVTGIQNNEKDKLEKTVKLQLARQNAIDHPSESSYKEEETDLKQSIQNVIGAINEQMEDLKFESEDLYADEIEDEKEEETAER
;
A
#
# COMPACT_ATOMS: atom_id res chain seq x y z
N MET A 1 -19.19 -9.30 -15.89
CA MET A 1 -19.18 -9.10 -14.43
C MET A 1 -18.59 -7.72 -14.20
N THR A 2 -19.36 -6.81 -13.63
CA THR A 2 -19.02 -5.39 -13.46
C THR A 2 -18.11 -5.19 -12.25
N GLU A 3 -17.31 -4.11 -12.24
CA GLU A 3 -16.43 -3.75 -11.13
C GLU A 3 -17.17 -3.65 -9.78
N GLU A 4 -18.47 -3.31 -9.81
CA GLU A 4 -19.42 -3.28 -8.67
C GLU A 4 -19.71 -4.64 -8.01
N ASN A 5 -19.45 -5.78 -8.68
CA ASN A 5 -19.66 -7.10 -8.09
C ASN A 5 -18.40 -7.67 -7.42
N MET A 6 -17.20 -7.09 -7.64
CA MET A 6 -15.96 -7.59 -7.04
C MET A 6 -15.61 -6.90 -5.72
N ASN A 7 -16.00 -5.64 -5.57
CA ASN A 7 -15.90 -4.85 -4.35
C ASN A 7 -16.95 -5.26 -3.30
N GLU A 8 -18.21 -5.55 -3.67
CA GLU A 8 -19.21 -6.13 -2.74
C GLU A 8 -18.74 -7.46 -2.13
N ASN A 9 -18.11 -8.34 -2.94
CA ASN A 9 -17.68 -9.65 -2.48
C ASN A 9 -16.46 -9.63 -1.54
N THR A 10 -15.61 -8.61 -1.60
CA THR A 10 -14.43 -8.50 -0.72
C THR A 10 -14.81 -7.84 0.61
N CYS A 11 -15.69 -6.83 0.58
CA CYS A 11 -16.30 -6.20 1.75
C CYS A 11 -17.03 -7.23 2.64
N ASN A 12 -17.84 -8.12 2.02
CA ASN A 12 -18.54 -9.20 2.73
C ASN A 12 -17.61 -10.20 3.44
N SER A 13 -16.34 -10.29 3.04
CA SER A 13 -15.37 -11.21 3.67
C SER A 13 -14.66 -10.62 4.89
N LEU A 14 -14.79 -9.31 5.11
CA LEU A 14 -14.16 -8.57 6.21
C LEU A 14 -15.14 -8.25 7.36
N GLU A 15 -16.44 -8.28 7.07
CA GLU A 15 -17.50 -8.05 8.07
C GLU A 15 -17.44 -9.08 9.21
N GLY A 16 -17.51 -8.58 10.46
CA GLY A 16 -17.58 -9.44 11.65
C GLY A 16 -16.25 -10.10 12.04
N LEU A 17 -15.15 -9.76 11.38
CA LEU A 17 -13.81 -10.18 11.81
C LEU A 17 -13.43 -9.53 13.15
N SER A 18 -12.57 -10.23 13.90
CA SER A 18 -11.95 -9.67 15.10
C SER A 18 -11.02 -8.50 14.73
N ALA A 19 -10.79 -7.57 15.66
CA ALA A 19 -9.81 -6.49 15.46
C ALA A 19 -8.43 -7.02 15.04
N LYS A 20 -8.01 -8.14 15.63
CA LYS A 20 -6.76 -8.83 15.32
C LYS A 20 -6.74 -9.33 13.87
N ASP A 21 -7.79 -9.98 13.40
CA ASP A 21 -7.86 -10.49 12.03
C ASP A 21 -7.94 -9.36 10.99
N LEU A 22 -8.61 -8.25 11.33
CA LEU A 22 -8.62 -7.03 10.53
C LEU A 22 -7.20 -6.46 10.38
N LEU A 23 -6.41 -6.40 11.46
CA LEU A 23 -5.01 -5.94 11.40
C LEU A 23 -4.10 -6.92 10.65
N LYS A 24 -4.27 -8.24 10.83
CA LYS A 24 -3.57 -9.24 10.01
C LYS A 24 -3.87 -9.03 8.52
N ARG A 25 -5.14 -8.78 8.16
CA ARG A 25 -5.53 -8.47 6.78
C ARG A 25 -4.90 -7.16 6.30
N PHE A 26 -4.87 -6.11 7.11
CA PHE A 26 -4.18 -4.86 6.79
C PHE A 26 -2.70 -5.10 6.45
N HIS A 27 -1.97 -5.88 7.25
CA HIS A 27 -0.57 -6.21 6.96
C HIS A 27 -0.38 -6.96 5.64
N ILE A 28 -1.27 -7.91 5.34
CA ILE A 28 -1.26 -8.62 4.05
C ILE A 28 -1.48 -7.64 2.89
N LEU A 29 -2.49 -6.78 2.99
CA LEU A 29 -2.80 -5.75 2.00
C LEU A 29 -1.63 -4.77 1.79
N GLN A 30 -0.90 -4.45 2.86
CA GLN A 30 0.29 -3.62 2.78
C GLN A 30 1.45 -4.35 2.07
N GLY A 31 1.58 -5.66 2.24
CA GLY A 31 2.48 -6.50 1.44
C GLY A 31 2.10 -6.53 -0.04
N GLU A 32 0.84 -6.81 -0.35
CA GLU A 32 0.29 -6.78 -1.72
C GLU A 32 0.55 -5.42 -2.40
N ARG A 33 0.46 -4.33 -1.63
CA ARG A 33 0.75 -2.97 -2.10
C ARG A 33 2.22 -2.78 -2.48
N VAL A 34 3.16 -3.26 -1.66
CA VAL A 34 4.61 -3.20 -1.94
C VAL A 34 4.96 -3.98 -3.21
N GLU A 35 4.37 -5.17 -3.39
CA GLU A 35 4.53 -5.96 -4.61
C GLU A 35 3.96 -5.22 -5.83
N THR A 36 2.79 -4.59 -5.69
CA THR A 36 2.16 -3.80 -6.75
C THR A 36 3.05 -2.62 -7.20
N TYR A 37 3.69 -1.91 -6.26
CA TYR A 37 4.67 -0.87 -6.61
C TYR A 37 5.87 -1.44 -7.38
N SER A 38 6.34 -2.63 -6.99
CA SER A 38 7.49 -3.27 -7.65
C SER A 38 7.15 -3.64 -9.10
N LEU A 39 5.99 -4.27 -9.31
CA LEU A 39 5.46 -4.57 -10.66
C LEU A 39 5.28 -3.31 -11.50
N PHE A 40 4.79 -2.23 -10.88
CA PHE A 40 4.59 -0.97 -11.58
C PHE A 40 5.91 -0.37 -12.07
N GLU A 41 6.95 -0.38 -11.23
CA GLU A 41 8.28 0.10 -11.59
C GLU A 41 8.94 -0.79 -12.66
N GLU A 42 8.85 -2.12 -12.54
CA GLU A 42 9.39 -3.06 -13.53
C GLU A 42 8.76 -2.85 -14.90
N GLY A 43 7.44 -2.73 -14.97
CA GLY A 43 6.75 -2.49 -16.22
C GLY A 43 7.01 -1.10 -16.79
N PHE A 44 7.23 -0.09 -15.94
CA PHE A 44 7.69 1.22 -16.39
C PHE A 44 9.13 1.17 -16.95
N GLN A 45 10.05 0.41 -16.35
CA GLN A 45 11.39 0.20 -16.91
C GLN A 45 11.31 -0.49 -18.28
N ALA A 46 10.49 -1.53 -18.42
CA ALA A 46 10.27 -2.20 -19.70
C ALA A 46 9.72 -1.23 -20.76
N TYR A 47 8.81 -0.34 -20.37
CA TYR A 47 8.28 0.72 -21.23
C TYR A 47 9.38 1.72 -21.66
N LEU A 48 10.19 2.23 -20.73
CA LEU A 48 11.28 3.17 -21.03
C LEU A 48 12.35 2.56 -21.94
N ASN A 49 12.66 1.27 -21.78
CA ASN A 49 13.60 0.56 -22.65
C ASN A 49 13.16 0.50 -24.12
N GLY A 50 11.87 0.76 -24.40
CA GLY A 50 11.34 0.89 -25.76
C GLY A 50 11.67 2.21 -26.45
N ALA A 51 12.29 3.18 -25.78
CA ALA A 51 12.56 4.50 -26.34
C ALA A 51 13.36 4.44 -27.66
N PRO A 52 13.04 5.28 -28.67
CA PRO A 52 11.92 6.24 -28.70
C PRO A 52 10.58 5.61 -29.11
N ASN A 53 10.55 4.33 -29.49
CA ASN A 53 9.37 3.62 -29.99
C ASN A 53 8.60 2.92 -28.87
N TYR A 54 8.12 3.72 -27.92
CA TYR A 54 7.42 3.24 -26.74
C TYR A 54 6.22 2.34 -27.07
N ASN A 55 6.07 1.24 -26.33
CA ASN A 55 4.89 0.38 -26.40
C ASN A 55 3.76 0.92 -25.49
N PHE A 56 3.18 2.05 -25.89
CA PHE A 56 2.10 2.69 -25.15
C PHE A 56 0.88 1.79 -24.88
N PRO A 57 0.39 0.96 -25.83
CA PRO A 57 -0.75 0.09 -25.56
C PRO A 57 -0.50 -0.89 -24.41
N MET A 58 0.68 -1.53 -24.38
CA MET A 58 1.04 -2.46 -23.31
C MET A 58 1.19 -1.74 -21.97
N TYR A 59 1.86 -0.59 -21.95
CA TYR A 59 2.04 0.16 -20.71
C TYR A 59 0.72 0.73 -20.15
N ARG A 60 -0.17 1.21 -21.02
CA ARG A 60 -1.51 1.64 -20.61
C ARG A 60 -2.31 0.51 -19.97
N GLN A 61 -2.23 -0.70 -20.53
CA GLN A 61 -2.90 -1.87 -19.95
C GLN A 61 -2.36 -2.17 -18.55
N LEU A 62 -1.04 -2.19 -18.38
CA LEU A 62 -0.42 -2.36 -17.07
C LEU A 62 -0.90 -1.29 -16.07
N VAL A 63 -0.88 -0.01 -16.47
CA VAL A 63 -1.34 1.10 -15.61
C VAL A 63 -2.78 0.86 -15.16
N HIS A 64 -3.65 0.38 -16.05
CA HIS A 64 -5.03 0.05 -15.70
C HIS A 64 -5.12 -1.07 -14.66
N GLU A 65 -4.41 -2.17 -14.86
CA GLU A 65 -4.37 -3.31 -13.91
C GLU A 65 -3.83 -2.87 -12.54
N ILE A 66 -2.71 -2.14 -12.52
CA ILE A 66 -2.12 -1.57 -11.29
C ILE A 66 -3.09 -0.62 -10.58
N THR A 67 -3.79 0.24 -11.33
CA THR A 67 -4.79 1.18 -10.77
C THR A 67 -5.94 0.43 -10.10
N GLN A 68 -6.42 -0.65 -10.71
CA GLN A 68 -7.48 -1.49 -10.14
C GLN A 68 -7.00 -2.15 -8.83
N THR A 69 -5.79 -2.69 -8.81
CA THR A 69 -5.20 -3.29 -7.60
C THR A 69 -5.08 -2.28 -6.47
N PHE A 70 -4.49 -1.10 -6.70
CA PHE A 70 -4.41 -0.05 -5.66
C PHE A 70 -5.79 0.40 -5.19
N SER A 71 -6.75 0.50 -6.09
CA SER A 71 -8.13 0.89 -5.75
C SER A 71 -8.78 -0.14 -4.83
N LYS A 72 -8.65 -1.44 -5.15
CA LYS A 72 -9.17 -2.52 -4.32
C LYS A 72 -8.53 -2.53 -2.93
N ILE A 73 -7.19 -2.48 -2.86
CA ILE A 73 -6.47 -2.42 -1.58
C ILE A 73 -6.95 -1.22 -0.74
N SER A 74 -7.12 -0.05 -1.38
CA SER A 74 -7.55 1.15 -0.67
C SER A 74 -8.98 1.03 -0.14
N GLN A 75 -9.89 0.42 -0.89
CA GLN A 75 -11.26 0.16 -0.44
C GLN A 75 -11.29 -0.81 0.75
N ASP A 76 -10.54 -1.91 0.68
CA ASP A 76 -10.44 -2.88 1.77
C ASP A 76 -9.87 -2.24 3.04
N ILE A 77 -8.86 -1.37 2.92
CA ILE A 77 -8.27 -0.65 4.08
C ILE A 77 -9.25 0.37 4.66
N ILE A 78 -10.00 1.11 3.83
CA ILE A 78 -11.04 2.02 4.32
C ILE A 78 -12.10 1.25 5.12
N PHE A 79 -12.49 0.07 4.64
CA PHE A 79 -13.41 -0.79 5.37
C PHE A 79 -12.82 -1.24 6.72
N ILE A 80 -11.55 -1.68 6.74
CA ILE A 80 -10.85 -2.05 7.99
C ILE A 80 -10.82 -0.89 8.98
N VAL A 81 -10.51 0.33 8.53
CA VAL A 81 -10.49 1.54 9.38
C VAL A 81 -11.87 1.75 10.03
N ASN A 82 -12.93 1.68 9.24
CA ASN A 82 -14.29 1.87 9.74
C ASN A 82 -14.68 0.80 10.76
N GLU A 83 -14.37 -0.48 10.50
CA GLU A 83 -14.67 -1.56 11.45
C GLU A 83 -13.88 -1.42 12.76
N LEU A 84 -12.58 -1.09 12.69
CA LEU A 84 -11.74 -0.86 13.87
C LEU A 84 -12.29 0.27 14.73
N GLU A 85 -12.75 1.36 14.13
CA GLU A 85 -13.28 2.52 14.84
C GLU A 85 -14.71 2.29 15.36
N GLU A 86 -15.63 1.86 14.51
CA GLU A 86 -17.06 1.82 14.82
C GLU A 86 -17.47 0.58 15.61
N LYS A 87 -16.86 -0.59 15.33
CA LYS A 87 -17.24 -1.87 15.96
C LYS A 87 -16.33 -2.25 17.11
N HIS A 88 -15.03 -2.04 16.95
CA HIS A 88 -14.02 -2.43 17.93
C HIS A 88 -13.58 -1.28 18.85
N HIS A 89 -14.01 -0.05 18.56
CA HIS A 89 -13.71 1.15 19.35
C HIS A 89 -12.20 1.45 19.51
N LEU A 90 -11.39 1.04 18.53
CA LEU A 90 -9.94 1.21 18.51
C LEU A 90 -9.54 2.47 17.75
N THR A 91 -9.97 3.64 18.23
CA THR A 91 -9.77 4.93 17.54
C THR A 91 -8.29 5.28 17.31
N SER A 92 -7.40 4.98 18.27
CA SER A 92 -5.96 5.23 18.08
C SER A 92 -5.39 4.41 16.92
N VAL A 93 -5.72 3.12 16.89
CA VAL A 93 -5.29 2.17 15.84
C VAL A 93 -5.87 2.60 14.47
N SER A 94 -7.17 2.92 14.41
CA SER A 94 -7.81 3.36 13.15
C SER A 94 -7.20 4.66 12.61
N SER A 95 -6.83 5.59 13.50
CA SER A 95 -6.14 6.84 13.15
C SER A 95 -4.75 6.59 12.56
N ILE A 96 -3.96 5.67 13.15
CA ILE A 96 -2.63 5.31 12.62
C ILE A 96 -2.76 4.68 11.22
N VAL A 97 -3.68 3.72 11.04
CA VAL A 97 -3.95 3.08 9.74
C VAL A 97 -4.39 4.10 8.69
N THR A 98 -5.23 5.08 9.08
CA THR A 98 -5.63 6.19 8.20
C THR A 98 -4.43 7.06 7.81
N GLY A 99 -3.54 7.34 8.76
CA GLY A 99 -2.29 8.05 8.50
C GLY A 99 -1.42 7.34 7.46
N ILE A 100 -1.25 6.02 7.59
CA ILE A 100 -0.51 5.19 6.63
C ILE A 100 -1.17 5.26 5.24
N GLN A 101 -2.50 5.13 5.17
CA GLN A 101 -3.24 5.21 3.91
C GLN A 101 -3.08 6.57 3.20
N ASN A 102 -3.02 7.67 3.97
CA ASN A 102 -2.78 9.00 3.42
C ASN A 102 -1.35 9.15 2.86
N ASN A 103 -0.36 8.64 3.57
CA ASN A 103 1.02 8.63 3.08
C ASN A 103 1.19 7.73 1.86
N GLU A 104 0.49 6.59 1.79
CA GLU A 104 0.48 5.72 0.61
C GLU A 104 -0.14 6.39 -0.61
N LYS A 105 -1.18 7.20 -0.42
CA LYS A 105 -1.73 8.03 -1.49
C LYS A 105 -0.70 9.05 -1.99
N ASP A 106 -0.04 9.76 -1.09
CA ASP A 106 1.00 10.74 -1.48
C ASP A 106 2.17 10.05 -2.21
N LYS A 107 2.62 8.89 -1.72
CA LYS A 107 3.64 8.08 -2.38
C LYS A 107 3.24 7.70 -3.81
N LEU A 108 2.00 7.27 -4.04
CA LEU A 108 1.52 6.91 -5.37
C LEU A 108 1.52 8.12 -6.31
N GLU A 109 1.01 9.27 -5.85
CA GLU A 109 0.98 10.51 -6.63
C GLU A 109 2.40 10.97 -7.02
N LYS A 110 3.35 10.90 -6.09
CA LYS A 110 4.76 11.23 -6.37
C LYS A 110 5.42 10.21 -7.29
N THR A 111 5.09 8.94 -7.17
CA THR A 111 5.62 7.87 -8.04
C THR A 111 5.23 8.13 -9.49
N VAL A 112 3.99 8.51 -9.76
CA VAL A 112 3.54 8.86 -11.12
C VAL A 112 4.28 10.08 -11.65
N LYS A 113 4.45 11.12 -10.82
CA LYS A 113 5.26 12.31 -11.21
C LYS A 113 6.71 11.94 -11.52
N LEU A 114 7.31 11.04 -10.72
CA LEU A 114 8.67 10.57 -10.92
C LEU A 114 8.79 9.86 -12.26
N GLN A 115 7.84 9.01 -12.62
CA GLN A 115 7.83 8.34 -13.91
C GLN A 115 7.76 9.33 -15.07
N LEU A 116 6.91 10.36 -14.98
CA LEU A 116 6.84 11.42 -16.00
C LEU A 116 8.16 12.18 -16.13
N ALA A 117 8.78 12.58 -15.01
CA ALA A 117 10.07 13.26 -15.02
C ALA A 117 11.18 12.40 -15.66
N ARG A 118 11.20 11.10 -15.36
CA ARG A 118 12.15 10.14 -15.95
C ARG A 118 11.96 9.97 -17.46
N GLN A 119 10.72 9.87 -17.92
CA GLN A 119 10.44 9.82 -19.34
C GLN A 119 10.88 11.12 -20.02
N ASN A 120 10.53 12.28 -19.46
CA ASN A 120 10.92 13.58 -20.00
C ASN A 120 12.45 13.77 -20.06
N ALA A 121 13.19 13.27 -19.07
CA ALA A 121 14.65 13.31 -19.08
C ALA A 121 15.28 12.48 -20.22
N ILE A 122 14.59 11.44 -20.69
CA ILE A 122 14.98 10.62 -21.85
C ILE A 122 14.58 11.33 -23.15
N ASP A 123 13.35 11.82 -23.23
CA ASP A 123 12.78 12.44 -24.44
C ASP A 123 13.40 13.83 -24.72
N HIS A 124 13.84 14.54 -23.68
CA HIS A 124 14.38 15.90 -23.73
C HIS A 124 15.76 16.01 -23.03
N PRO A 125 16.82 15.35 -23.54
CA PRO A 125 18.10 15.23 -22.84
C PRO A 125 18.86 16.56 -22.67
N SER A 126 18.48 17.61 -23.40
CA SER A 126 19.02 18.97 -23.26
C SER A 126 18.43 19.76 -22.09
N GLU A 127 17.29 19.32 -21.54
CA GLU A 127 16.61 20.00 -20.44
C GLU A 127 17.05 19.39 -19.10
N SER A 128 17.96 20.07 -18.39
CA SER A 128 18.48 19.58 -17.11
C SER A 128 17.45 19.58 -15.98
N SER A 129 16.38 20.37 -16.10
CA SER A 129 15.32 20.50 -15.10
C SER A 129 14.63 19.18 -14.78
N TYR A 130 14.43 18.29 -15.78
CA TYR A 130 13.78 17.00 -15.53
C TYR A 130 14.64 16.06 -14.67
N LYS A 131 15.98 16.15 -14.75
CA LYS A 131 16.88 15.37 -13.90
C LYS A 131 16.92 15.88 -12.46
N GLU A 132 16.80 17.19 -12.29
CA GLU A 132 16.66 17.82 -10.98
C GLU A 132 15.33 17.40 -10.35
N GLU A 133 14.22 17.51 -11.08
CA GLU A 133 12.90 17.06 -10.66
C GLU A 133 12.87 15.55 -10.31
N GLU A 134 13.51 14.70 -11.12
CA GLU A 134 13.66 13.27 -10.83
C GLU A 134 14.36 13.04 -9.47
N THR A 135 15.42 13.81 -9.19
CA THR A 135 16.19 13.69 -7.94
C THR A 135 15.36 14.12 -6.74
N ASP A 136 14.67 15.25 -6.84
CA ASP A 136 13.80 15.79 -5.79
C ASP A 136 12.64 14.86 -5.48
N LEU A 137 12.00 14.31 -6.51
CA LEU A 137 10.89 13.36 -6.36
C LEU A 137 11.36 12.06 -5.71
N LYS A 138 12.54 11.54 -6.06
CA LYS A 138 13.11 10.37 -5.38
C LYS A 138 13.31 10.63 -3.90
N GLN A 139 13.91 11.76 -3.53
CA GLN A 139 14.11 12.11 -2.12
C GLN A 139 12.77 12.28 -1.40
N SER A 140 11.81 12.93 -2.04
CA SER A 140 10.47 13.12 -1.47
C SER A 140 9.74 11.79 -1.23
N ILE A 141 9.84 10.84 -2.16
CA ILE A 141 9.30 9.48 -1.99
C ILE A 141 9.98 8.74 -0.83
N GLN A 142 11.31 8.86 -0.69
CA GLN A 142 12.01 8.23 0.44
C GLN A 142 11.54 8.79 1.79
N ASN A 143 11.27 10.09 1.87
CA ASN A 143 10.74 10.70 3.09
C ASN A 143 9.33 10.16 3.42
N VAL A 144 8.46 9.99 2.42
CA VAL A 144 7.12 9.40 2.61
C VAL A 144 7.21 7.94 3.04
N ILE A 145 8.14 7.16 2.46
CA ILE A 145 8.39 5.77 2.89
C ILE A 145 8.85 5.74 4.36
N GLY A 146 9.72 6.67 4.76
CA GLY A 146 10.14 6.82 6.15
C GLY A 146 8.95 7.05 7.09
N ALA A 147 8.05 7.97 6.74
CA ALA A 147 6.85 8.25 7.52
C ALA A 147 5.89 7.06 7.60
N ILE A 148 5.74 6.29 6.51
CA ILE A 148 4.95 5.05 6.52
C ILE A 148 5.57 4.04 7.49
N ASN A 149 6.89 3.83 7.43
CA ASN A 149 7.56 2.86 8.30
C ASN A 149 7.45 3.23 9.78
N GLU A 150 7.61 4.52 10.11
CA GLU A 150 7.40 5.03 11.47
C GLU A 150 5.98 4.72 11.97
N GLN A 151 4.96 5.00 11.15
CA GLN A 151 3.57 4.69 11.53
C GLN A 151 3.29 3.19 11.60
N MET A 152 3.96 2.36 10.79
CA MET A 152 3.86 0.89 10.90
C MET A 152 4.46 0.39 12.23
N GLU A 153 5.52 1.04 12.73
CA GLU A 153 6.08 0.75 14.06
C GLU A 153 5.13 1.21 15.18
N ASP A 154 4.59 2.43 15.07
CA ASP A 154 3.57 2.94 16.01
C ASP A 154 2.35 2.02 16.07
N LEU A 155 1.87 1.56 14.90
CA LEU A 155 0.75 0.63 14.81
C LEU A 155 1.05 -0.68 15.55
N LYS A 156 2.26 -1.21 15.41
CA LYS A 156 2.67 -2.44 16.10
C LYS A 156 2.64 -2.26 17.61
N PHE A 157 3.09 -1.12 18.11
CA PHE A 157 3.06 -0.82 19.55
C PHE A 157 1.62 -0.62 20.05
N GLU A 158 0.83 0.19 19.36
CA GLU A 158 -0.56 0.51 19.76
C GLU A 158 -1.48 -0.72 19.71
N SER A 159 -1.14 -1.73 18.90
CA SER A 159 -1.92 -2.97 18.77
C SER A 159 -1.37 -4.16 19.55
N GLU A 160 -0.33 -3.99 20.37
CA GLU A 160 0.36 -5.08 21.08
C GLU A 160 -0.61 -5.95 21.91
N ASP A 161 -1.54 -5.30 22.64
CA ASP A 161 -2.52 -5.98 23.49
C ASP A 161 -3.44 -6.95 22.71
N LEU A 162 -3.67 -6.71 21.42
CA LEU A 162 -4.48 -7.60 20.57
C LEU A 162 -3.79 -8.94 20.26
N TYR A 163 -2.48 -9.04 20.56
CA TYR A 163 -1.67 -10.23 20.34
C TYR A 163 -1.22 -10.90 21.64
N ALA A 164 -1.54 -10.31 22.80
CA ALA A 164 -1.09 -10.80 24.11
C ALA A 164 -1.63 -12.20 24.47
N ASP A 165 -2.85 -12.54 24.04
CA ASP A 165 -3.53 -13.80 24.38
C ASP A 165 -2.82 -15.07 23.82
N GLU A 166 -1.98 -14.95 22.77
CA GLU A 166 -1.25 -16.11 22.21
C GLU A 166 -0.03 -16.53 23.06
N ILE A 167 0.49 -15.65 23.92
CA ILE A 167 1.67 -15.97 24.75
C ILE A 167 1.27 -16.81 25.99
N GLU A 168 0.01 -16.72 26.43
CA GLU A 168 -0.49 -17.52 27.55
C GLU A 168 -0.89 -18.93 27.11
N ASP A 169 -1.55 -19.08 25.95
CA ASP A 169 -1.95 -20.38 25.41
C ASP A 169 -0.74 -21.28 25.06
N GLU A 170 0.35 -20.72 24.49
CA GLU A 170 1.58 -21.49 24.20
C GLU A 170 2.31 -21.92 25.48
N LYS A 171 2.18 -21.17 26.58
CA LYS A 171 2.80 -21.52 27.88
C LYS A 171 1.99 -22.52 28.68
N GLU A 172 0.66 -22.53 28.53
CA GLU A 172 -0.21 -23.54 29.16
C GLU A 172 -0.08 -24.90 28.47
N GLU A 173 0.08 -24.96 27.14
CA GLU A 173 0.32 -26.23 26.43
C GLU A 173 1.68 -26.85 26.79
N GLU A 174 2.76 -26.05 26.95
CA GLU A 174 4.08 -26.56 27.35
C GLU A 174 4.15 -27.02 28.81
N THR A 175 3.23 -26.56 29.67
CA THR A 175 3.14 -26.97 31.08
C THR A 175 2.17 -28.13 31.32
N ALA A 176 1.22 -28.38 30.41
CA ALA A 176 0.33 -29.54 30.47
C ALA A 176 0.95 -30.86 29.94
N GLU A 177 2.06 -30.78 29.20
CA GLU A 177 2.81 -31.93 28.67
C GLU A 177 4.02 -32.37 29.54
N ARG A 178 4.19 -31.82 30.75
CA ARG A 178 5.23 -32.22 31.73
C ARG A 178 4.67 -32.85 32.99
#